data_AF-A0A1N6UBH7-F1
#
_entry.id   AF-A0A1N6UBH7-F1
#
_cell.length_a   1.000
_cell.length_b   1.000
_cell.length_c   1.000
_cell.angle_alpha   90.00
_cell.angle_beta   90.00
_cell.angle_gamma   90.00
#
_symmetry.space_group_name_H-M   'P 1'
#
loop_
_entity.id
_entity.type
_entity.pdbx_description
1 polymer ?
#
loop_
_entity_poly.entity_id
_entity_poly.type
_entity_poly.pdbx_seq_one_letter_code
_entity_poly.pdbx_strand_id
1 'polypeptide(L)'
;MKSKEEILNSYNTTGNDGLPEISAPDLLKAMETYKELWAEAAFNAARQMKDSVYEFTTYADYVSHSLQEACQQQKSRDEFSEAITMVANSILPHFIPHARSVKEFSFNFDMEGKTYTAFYKKDAEGYWQLDNWNALN
;
A
#
# COMPACT_ATOMS: atom_id res chain seq x y z
N MET A 1 -20.76 14.95 8.62
CA MET A 1 -19.44 14.70 8.00
C MET A 1 -19.66 14.57 6.50
N LYS A 2 -18.89 15.27 5.65
CA LYS A 2 -19.02 15.13 4.20
C LYS A 2 -18.40 13.79 3.77
N SER A 3 -19.04 13.10 2.84
CA SER A 3 -18.51 11.85 2.27
C SER A 3 -17.32 12.12 1.34
N LYS A 4 -16.49 11.10 1.08
CA LYS A 4 -15.35 11.20 0.15
C LYS A 4 -15.74 11.81 -1.19
N GLU A 5 -16.87 11.35 -1.73
CA GLU A 5 -17.42 11.78 -3.01
C GLU A 5 -17.90 13.24 -2.96
N GLU A 6 -18.46 13.70 -1.84
CA GLU A 6 -18.89 15.09 -1.67
C GLU A 6 -17.69 16.06 -1.57
N ILE A 7 -16.59 15.61 -0.95
CA ILE A 7 -15.36 16.39 -0.89
C ILE A 7 -14.75 16.47 -2.28
N LEU A 8 -14.55 15.33 -2.96
CA LEU A 8 -14.03 15.30 -4.33
C LEU A 8 -14.88 16.18 -5.28
N ASN A 9 -16.21 16.07 -5.18
CA ASN A 9 -17.11 16.84 -6.04
C ASN A 9 -17.09 18.35 -5.77
N SER A 10 -16.67 18.78 -4.58
CA SER A 10 -16.49 20.20 -4.27
C SER A 10 -15.25 20.84 -4.93
N TYR A 11 -14.32 20.01 -5.40
CA TYR A 11 -13.12 20.43 -6.15
C TYR A 11 -13.19 20.11 -7.64
N ASN A 12 -14.24 19.43 -8.10
CA ASN A 12 -14.46 19.19 -9.51
C ASN A 12 -14.79 20.50 -10.22
N THR A 13 -14.14 20.73 -11.36
CA THR A 13 -14.55 21.71 -12.35
C THR A 13 -15.27 21.01 -13.49
N THR A 14 -16.08 21.73 -14.25
CA THR A 14 -16.68 21.18 -15.47
C THR A 14 -15.66 21.30 -16.60
N GLY A 15 -15.16 20.16 -17.07
CA GLY A 15 -14.29 20.10 -18.24
C GLY A 15 -15.01 20.55 -19.52
N ASN A 16 -14.27 20.79 -20.59
CA ASN A 16 -14.80 21.31 -21.85
C ASN A 16 -15.82 20.36 -22.52
N ASP A 17 -15.79 19.07 -22.16
CA ASP A 17 -16.71 18.02 -22.57
C ASP A 17 -17.96 17.90 -21.68
N GLY A 18 -18.14 18.78 -20.70
CA GLY A 18 -19.26 18.75 -19.76
C GLY A 18 -19.15 17.70 -18.65
N LEU A 19 -18.04 16.95 -18.62
CA LEU A 19 -17.75 15.97 -17.57
C LEU A 19 -17.02 16.63 -16.39
N PRO A 20 -17.26 16.18 -15.15
CA PRO A 20 -16.49 16.61 -14.00
C PRO A 20 -15.02 16.22 -14.18
N GLU A 21 -14.14 17.22 -14.14
CA GLU A 21 -12.69 17.08 -14.19
C GLU A 21 -12.10 17.63 -12.89
N ILE A 22 -11.04 17.01 -12.41
CA ILE A 22 -10.29 17.50 -11.26
C ILE A 22 -8.82 17.56 -11.62
N SER A 23 -8.24 18.75 -11.47
CA SER A 23 -6.81 18.94 -11.68
C SER A 23 -6.04 18.15 -10.62
N ALA A 24 -4.86 17.63 -10.96
CA ALA A 24 -3.95 17.00 -9.99
C ALA A 24 -3.73 17.81 -8.68
N PRO A 25 -3.53 19.15 -8.71
CA PRO A 25 -3.42 19.94 -7.47
C PRO A 25 -4.73 20.03 -6.68
N ASP A 26 -5.88 20.02 -7.34
CA ASP A 26 -7.19 20.09 -6.67
C ASP A 26 -7.60 18.73 -6.10
N LEU A 27 -7.20 17.63 -6.77
CA LEU A 27 -7.31 16.28 -6.24
C LEU A 27 -6.48 16.12 -4.96
N LEU A 28 -5.24 16.65 -4.96
CA LEU A 28 -4.39 16.64 -3.78
C LEU A 28 -5.06 17.39 -2.62
N LYS A 29 -5.56 18.60 -2.86
CA LYS A 29 -6.30 19.38 -1.83
C LYS A 29 -7.56 18.68 -1.34
N ALA A 30 -8.31 18.03 -2.23
CA ALA A 30 -9.50 17.25 -1.87
C ALA A 30 -9.13 16.06 -0.97
N MET A 31 -8.01 15.39 -1.27
CA MET A 31 -7.49 14.29 -0.47
C MET A 31 -6.94 14.78 0.88
N GLU A 32 -6.27 15.94 0.93
CA GLU A 32 -5.82 16.56 2.17
C GLU A 32 -7.01 16.96 3.06
N THR A 33 -8.03 17.61 2.49
CA THR A 33 -9.26 17.99 3.21
C THR A 33 -10.02 16.76 3.72
N TYR A 34 -10.07 15.68 2.92
CA TYR A 34 -10.61 14.40 3.35
C TYR A 34 -9.80 13.82 4.52
N LYS A 35 -8.47 13.82 4.42
CA LYS A 35 -7.58 13.36 5.50
C LYS A 35 -7.79 14.18 6.76
N GLU A 36 -7.92 15.50 6.67
CA GLU A 36 -8.12 16.37 7.84
C GLU A 36 -9.47 16.11 8.52
N LEU A 37 -10.56 16.02 7.75
CA LEU A 37 -11.89 15.73 8.31
C LEU A 37 -11.93 14.35 8.96
N TRP A 38 -11.33 13.34 8.34
CA TRP A 38 -11.28 11.99 8.89
C TRP A 38 -10.32 11.85 10.06
N ALA A 39 -9.17 12.51 10.02
CA ALA A 39 -8.23 12.52 11.12
C ALA A 39 -8.82 13.26 12.33
N GLU A 40 -9.59 14.34 12.16
CA GLU A 40 -10.24 15.03 13.27
C GLU A 40 -11.31 14.17 13.94
N ALA A 41 -12.12 13.44 13.15
CA ALA A 41 -13.08 12.49 13.71
C ALA A 41 -12.40 11.27 14.34
N ALA A 42 -11.32 10.78 13.75
CA ALA A 42 -10.53 9.68 14.30
C ALA A 42 -9.81 10.11 15.60
N PHE A 43 -9.29 11.34 15.67
CA PHE A 43 -8.74 11.94 16.88
C PHE A 43 -9.81 12.07 17.98
N ASN A 44 -11.00 12.56 17.65
CA ASN A 44 -12.11 12.66 18.60
C ASN A 44 -12.59 11.29 19.08
N ALA A 45 -12.53 10.25 18.22
CA ALA A 45 -12.88 8.88 18.58
C ALA A 45 -11.76 8.17 19.38
N ALA A 46 -10.49 8.47 19.08
CA ALA A 46 -9.30 7.92 19.72
C ALA A 46 -8.92 8.61 21.02
N ARG A 47 -9.50 9.77 21.35
CA ARG A 47 -9.44 10.38 22.70
C ARG A 47 -10.20 9.50 23.71
N GLN A 48 -9.62 8.36 24.04
CA GLN A 48 -9.94 7.64 25.25
C GLN A 48 -9.05 8.17 26.37
N MET A 49 -9.68 8.67 27.44
CA MET A 49 -8.96 8.94 28.69
C MET A 49 -8.47 7.60 29.24
N LYS A 50 -7.15 7.39 29.20
CA LYS A 50 -6.50 6.26 29.84
C LYS A 50 -5.75 6.81 31.04
N ASP A 51 -6.15 6.41 32.24
CA ASP A 51 -5.49 6.83 33.48
C ASP A 51 -5.44 8.37 33.71
N SER A 52 -6.53 9.07 33.39
CA SER A 52 -6.65 10.55 33.49
C SER A 52 -5.71 11.37 32.59
N VAL A 53 -5.03 10.72 31.64
CA VAL A 53 -4.18 11.38 30.63
C VAL A 53 -4.75 11.07 29.25
N TYR A 54 -4.77 12.07 28.36
CA TYR A 54 -5.08 11.84 26.95
C TYR A 54 -3.84 11.27 26.27
N GLU A 55 -3.97 10.15 25.55
CA GLU A 55 -2.88 9.50 24.82
C GLU A 55 -2.22 10.44 23.79
N PHE A 56 -3.00 11.38 23.25
CA PHE A 56 -2.52 12.45 22.37
C PHE A 56 -3.03 13.81 22.86
N THR A 57 -2.11 14.72 23.17
CA THR A 57 -2.42 16.04 23.76
C THR A 57 -2.92 17.05 22.72
N THR A 58 -2.56 16.86 21.44
CA THR A 58 -2.97 17.73 20.34
C THR A 58 -3.29 16.92 19.08
N TYR A 59 -4.10 17.50 18.20
CA TYR A 59 -4.40 16.91 16.90
C TYR A 59 -3.15 16.72 16.04
N ALA A 60 -2.21 17.67 16.08
CA ALA A 60 -0.95 17.59 15.35
C ALA A 60 -0.07 16.41 15.82
N ASP A 61 -0.10 16.10 17.12
CA ASP A 61 0.61 14.97 17.73
C ASP A 61 0.03 13.62 17.27
N TYR A 62 -1.30 13.49 17.25
CA TYR A 62 -2.01 12.31 16.73
C TYR A 62 -1.74 12.05 15.24
N VAL A 63 -1.78 13.10 14.41
CA VAL A 63 -1.51 12.99 12.97
C VAL A 63 -0.05 12.60 12.72
N SER A 64 0.89 13.18 13.47
CA SER A 64 2.32 12.85 13.35
C SER A 64 2.60 11.41 13.75
N HIS A 65 2.01 10.93 14.85
CA HIS A 65 2.12 9.54 15.28
C HIS A 65 1.52 8.59 14.25
N SER A 66 0.31 8.87 13.76
CA SER A 66 -0.38 8.03 12.76
C SER A 66 0.40 7.95 11.43
N LEU A 67 0.99 9.07 10.98
CA LEU A 67 1.84 9.11 9.80
C LEU A 67 3.15 8.33 9.99
N GLN A 68 3.75 8.44 11.17
CA GLN A 68 4.97 7.71 11.52
C GLN A 68 4.71 6.20 11.57
N GLU A 69 3.61 5.77 12.19
CA GLU A 69 3.19 4.36 12.22
C GLU A 69 2.91 3.82 10.82
N ALA A 70 2.19 4.57 9.98
CA ALA A 70 1.94 4.18 8.59
C ALA A 70 3.24 4.06 7.79
N CYS A 71 4.20 4.97 8.00
CA CYS A 71 5.51 4.91 7.37
C CYS A 71 6.33 3.71 7.84
N GLN A 72 6.29 3.39 9.14
CA GLN A 72 6.93 2.21 9.70
C GLN A 72 6.31 0.91 9.18
N GLN A 73 4.99 0.82 9.11
CA GLN A 73 4.29 -0.34 8.56
C GLN A 73 4.62 -0.56 7.07
N GLN A 74 4.67 0.52 6.28
CA GLN A 74 5.08 0.45 4.88
C GLN A 74 6.53 -0.05 4.78
N LYS A 75 7.45 0.49 5.59
CA LYS A 75 8.85 0.07 5.60
C LYS A 75 9.00 -1.41 5.95
N SER A 76 8.32 -1.88 6.99
CA SER A 76 8.33 -3.31 7.37
C SER A 76 7.74 -4.21 6.28
N ARG A 77 6.72 -3.75 5.55
CA ARG A 77 6.15 -4.49 4.42
C ARG A 77 7.13 -4.57 3.25
N ASP A 78 7.84 -3.50 2.95
CA ASP A 78 8.89 -3.47 1.93
C ASP A 78 10.04 -4.41 2.31
N GLU A 79 10.55 -4.32 3.55
CA GLU A 79 11.62 -5.21 4.05
C GLU A 79 11.22 -6.68 3.99
N PHE A 80 9.98 -7.01 4.35
CA PHE A 80 9.46 -8.36 4.26
C PHE A 80 9.30 -8.84 2.81
N SER A 81 8.84 -7.97 1.92
CA SER A 81 8.74 -8.27 0.49
C SER A 81 10.12 -8.49 -0.14
N GLU A 82 11.13 -7.74 0.30
CA GLU A 82 12.52 -7.89 -0.12
C GLU A 82 13.10 -9.23 0.37
N ALA A 83 12.81 -9.62 1.62
CA ALA A 83 13.23 -10.90 2.17
C ALA A 83 12.61 -12.09 1.40
N ILE A 84 11.31 -12.04 1.10
CA ILE A 84 10.63 -13.03 0.25
C ILE A 84 11.30 -13.09 -1.13
N THR A 85 11.59 -11.94 -1.73
CA THR A 85 12.24 -11.86 -3.05
C THR A 85 13.62 -12.47 -3.03
N MET A 86 14.41 -12.20 -1.99
CA MET A 86 15.75 -12.75 -1.81
C MET A 86 15.71 -14.29 -1.70
N VAL A 87 14.81 -14.82 -0.87
CA VAL A 87 14.65 -16.28 -0.70
C VAL A 87 14.20 -16.91 -2.02
N ALA A 88 13.15 -16.37 -2.67
CA ALA A 88 12.65 -16.88 -3.93
C ALA A 88 13.73 -16.88 -5.02
N ASN A 89 14.51 -15.79 -5.14
CA ASN A 89 15.62 -15.69 -6.10
C ASN A 89 16.77 -16.67 -5.80
N SER A 90 17.01 -16.99 -4.53
CA SER A 90 18.09 -17.93 -4.15
C SER A 90 17.81 -19.36 -4.62
N ILE A 91 16.54 -19.76 -4.65
CA ILE A 91 16.11 -21.11 -5.06
C ILE A 91 15.60 -21.16 -6.50
N LEU A 92 15.34 -20.00 -7.12
CA LEU A 92 14.93 -19.84 -8.52
C LEU A 92 15.66 -20.79 -9.49
N PRO A 93 17.00 -20.97 -9.46
CA PRO A 93 17.71 -21.82 -10.41
C PRO A 93 17.22 -23.28 -10.45
N HIS A 94 16.62 -23.78 -9.37
CA HIS A 94 16.07 -25.14 -9.30
C HIS A 94 14.70 -25.30 -9.97
N PHE A 95 14.01 -24.19 -10.24
CA PHE A 95 12.65 -24.16 -10.76
C PHE A 95 12.55 -23.58 -12.17
N ILE A 96 13.66 -23.10 -12.75
CA ILE A 96 13.66 -22.52 -14.10
C ILE A 96 13.21 -23.57 -15.12
N PRO A 97 12.13 -23.32 -15.88
CA PRO A 97 11.67 -24.24 -16.91
C PRO A 97 12.67 -24.29 -18.07
N HIS A 98 12.98 -25.51 -18.51
CA HIS A 98 13.96 -25.75 -19.59
C HIS A 98 13.42 -25.35 -20.97
N ALA A 99 12.10 -25.28 -21.12
CA ALA A 99 11.44 -24.92 -22.37
C ALA A 99 11.52 -23.41 -22.61
N ARG A 100 12.15 -23.00 -23.71
CA ARG A 100 12.30 -21.58 -24.09
C ARG A 100 10.97 -20.87 -24.37
N SER A 101 9.92 -21.63 -24.70
CA SER A 101 8.56 -21.11 -24.93
C SER A 101 7.87 -20.61 -23.67
N VAL A 102 8.33 -21.02 -22.49
CA VAL A 102 7.73 -20.61 -21.22
C VAL A 102 8.14 -19.17 -20.92
N LYS A 103 7.14 -18.31 -20.69
CA LYS A 103 7.30 -16.88 -20.40
C LYS A 103 6.94 -16.51 -18.96
N GLU A 104 6.28 -17.42 -18.26
CA GLU A 104 5.83 -17.27 -16.89
C GLU A 104 5.85 -18.64 -16.21
N PHE A 105 6.17 -18.66 -14.92
CA PHE A 105 6.03 -19.85 -14.09
C PHE A 105 5.90 -19.44 -12.62
N SER A 106 5.47 -20.38 -11.79
CA SER A 106 5.42 -20.20 -10.35
C SER A 106 5.92 -21.44 -9.63
N PHE A 107 6.37 -21.24 -8.40
CA PHE A 107 6.72 -22.33 -7.50
C PHE A 107 6.40 -21.95 -6.07
N ASN A 108 6.23 -22.97 -5.24
CA ASN A 108 5.98 -22.82 -3.81
C ASN A 108 7.29 -22.96 -3.04
N PHE A 109 7.44 -22.18 -1.98
CA PHE A 109 8.55 -22.29 -1.06
C PHE A 109 8.12 -21.95 0.36
N ASP A 110 8.82 -22.51 1.34
CA ASP A 110 8.53 -22.30 2.75
C ASP A 110 9.50 -21.29 3.36
N MET A 111 8.97 -20.32 4.10
CA MET A 111 9.73 -19.32 4.84
C MET A 111 9.03 -19.03 6.18
N GLU A 112 9.77 -19.06 7.28
CA GLU A 112 9.25 -18.75 8.63
C GLU A 112 7.98 -19.55 9.02
N GLY A 113 7.90 -20.81 8.59
CA GLY A 113 6.77 -21.70 8.91
C GLY A 113 5.49 -21.41 8.11
N LYS A 114 5.56 -20.58 7.07
CA LYS A 114 4.48 -20.34 6.11
C LYS A 114 4.93 -20.71 4.70
N THR A 115 3.99 -21.17 3.89
CA THR A 115 4.23 -21.45 2.47
C THR A 115 3.84 -20.24 1.65
N TYR A 116 4.69 -19.88 0.69
CA TYR A 116 4.47 -18.81 -0.26
C TYR A 116 4.55 -19.35 -1.68
N THR A 117 3.81 -18.74 -2.59
CA THR A 117 3.94 -18.95 -4.04
C THR A 117 4.62 -17.73 -4.63
N ALA A 118 5.78 -17.92 -5.27
CA ALA A 118 6.43 -16.89 -6.07
C ALA A 118 6.01 -17.03 -7.54
N PHE A 119 5.69 -15.91 -8.19
CA PHE A 119 5.33 -15.83 -9.60
C PHE A 119 6.43 -15.09 -10.36
N TYR A 120 6.99 -15.74 -11.38
CA TYR A 120 8.05 -15.18 -12.20
C TYR A 120 7.59 -14.99 -13.64
N LYS A 121 8.11 -13.93 -14.26
CA LYS A 121 7.88 -13.61 -15.67
C LYS A 121 9.19 -13.24 -16.35
N LYS A 122 9.32 -13.55 -17.64
CA LYS A 122 10.41 -13.02 -18.45
C LYS A 122 10.19 -11.55 -18.77
N ASP A 123 11.23 -10.76 -18.57
CA ASP A 123 11.31 -9.39 -19.07
C ASP A 123 11.56 -9.38 -20.60
N ALA A 124 11.50 -8.19 -21.23
CA ALA A 124 11.83 -7.96 -22.63
C ALA A 124 13.22 -8.47 -23.04
N GLU A 125 14.19 -8.45 -22.11
CA GLU A 125 15.54 -8.98 -22.32
C GLU A 125 15.65 -10.50 -22.11
N GLY A 126 14.57 -11.16 -21.67
CA GLY A 126 14.50 -12.60 -21.46
C GLY A 126 14.98 -13.09 -20.10
N TYR A 127 15.30 -12.18 -19.17
CA TYR A 127 15.63 -12.49 -17.78
C TYR A 127 14.36 -12.75 -16.95
N TRP A 128 14.44 -13.68 -16.01
CA TRP A 128 13.36 -13.96 -15.07
C TRP A 128 13.32 -12.91 -13.98
N GLN A 129 12.17 -12.25 -13.81
CA GLN A 129 11.89 -11.29 -12.76
C GLN A 129 10.72 -11.78 -11.92
N LEU A 130 10.80 -11.56 -10.61
CA LEU A 130 9.68 -11.81 -9.71
C LEU A 130 8.59 -10.77 -10.03
N ASP A 131 7.42 -11.25 -10.44
CA ASP A 131 6.26 -10.42 -10.77
C ASP A 131 5.43 -10.13 -9.51
N ASN A 132 5.13 -11.18 -8.74
CA ASN A 132 4.42 -11.07 -7.47
C ASN A 132 4.64 -12.31 -6.60
N TRP A 133 4.15 -12.27 -5.36
CA TRP A 133 4.10 -13.41 -4.46
C TRP A 133 2.76 -13.46 -3.72
N ASN A 134 2.37 -14.64 -3.26
CA ASN A 134 1.20 -14.82 -2.42
C ASN A 134 1.51 -15.77 -1.26
N ALA A 135 0.94 -15.48 -0.08
CA ALA A 135 0.98 -16.41 1.03
C ALA A 135 -0.13 -17.45 0.86
N LEU A 136 0.20 -18.73 0.98
CA LEU A 136 -0.78 -19.81 1.09
C LEU A 136 -1.25 -19.85 2.55
N ASN A 137 -2.54 -19.59 2.76
CA ASN A 137 -3.20 -19.73 4.06
C ASN A 137 -3.64 -21.17 4.32
#